data_AF-A0A951NX21-F1
#
_entry.id   AF-A0A951NX21-F1
#
_cell.length_a   1.000
_cell.length_b   1.000
_cell.length_c   1.000
_cell.angle_alpha   90.00
_cell.angle_beta   90.00
_cell.angle_gamma   90.00
#
_symmetry.space_group_name_H-M   'P 1'
#
loop_
_entity.id
_entity.type
_entity.pdbx_description
1 polymer ?
#
loop_
_entity_poly.entity_id
_entity_poly.type
_entity_poly.pdbx_seq_one_letter_code
_entity_poly.pdbx_strand_id
1 'polypeptide(L)'
;MRTATMTRAEQITADWRSRLQTELSRSNDTTRESIIRWLLGAELDRFDSYTPERLEIEVQAMDYRYRILIQRYFEIPPQRAYKNLIQRLGSMFVIRNKISTWIALSRDRQTTVVDVLQEVIQDLLQNDKYMQEQVSWIAQCAEDARLRNAIVLTATEEYCLRPIRNQPLLVYRFVNYQKRTQRGGMTQVPAADFIRLVSEEIAPDDSEGSVSLLDGEAVAQFQEEQAQQQQQELRSAIVKQFEDYLIEKVGSDAAQWLQLYLQGKTQEAIAQMLDMPIKQVYRLREKVNYHAVRVFAQKSQPELVTEWLGR
;
A
#
# COMPACT_ATOMS: atom_id res chain seq x y z
N MET A 1 13.95 36.25 31.64
CA MET A 1 13.62 35.66 30.33
C MET A 1 12.87 34.36 30.58
N ARG A 2 11.56 34.31 30.31
CA ARG A 2 10.84 33.03 30.27
C ARG A 2 11.26 32.34 28.99
N THR A 3 11.95 31.21 29.10
CA THR A 3 12.06 30.25 27.99
C THR A 3 10.63 29.88 27.60
N ALA A 4 10.18 30.31 26.42
CA ALA A 4 8.93 29.84 25.86
C ALA A 4 9.09 28.33 25.67
N THR A 5 8.34 27.54 26.45
CA THR A 5 8.27 26.10 26.26
C THR A 5 7.67 25.87 24.88
N MET A 6 8.46 25.35 23.93
CA MET A 6 7.95 25.01 22.59
C MET A 6 6.75 24.09 22.72
N THR A 7 5.69 24.34 21.95
CA THR A 7 4.52 23.46 21.91
C THR A 7 4.90 22.12 21.27
N ARG A 8 4.11 21.06 21.53
CA ARG A 8 4.42 19.76 20.91
C ARG A 8 4.31 19.81 19.39
N ALA A 9 3.37 20.61 18.88
CA ALA A 9 3.23 20.83 17.45
C ALA A 9 4.49 21.46 16.82
N GLU A 10 5.12 22.43 17.51
CA GLU A 10 6.35 23.07 17.05
C GLU A 10 7.54 22.10 17.04
N GLN A 11 7.64 21.22 18.04
CA GLN A 11 8.66 20.18 18.10
C GLN A 11 8.53 19.21 16.92
N ILE A 12 7.34 18.65 16.71
CA ILE A 12 7.04 17.74 15.59
C ILE A 12 7.31 18.42 14.24
N THR A 13 6.95 19.70 14.12
CA THR A 13 7.23 20.49 12.91
C THR A 13 8.74 20.62 12.66
N ALA A 14 9.53 20.90 13.71
CA ALA A 14 10.97 21.03 13.60
C ALA A 14 11.64 19.70 13.19
N ASP A 15 11.19 18.58 13.77
CA ASP A 15 11.68 17.25 13.46
C ASP A 15 11.40 16.88 11.99
N TRP A 16 10.16 17.09 11.53
CA TRP A 16 9.80 16.88 10.14
C TRP A 16 10.57 17.80 9.19
N ARG A 17 10.78 19.07 9.55
CA ARG A 17 11.56 20.00 8.73
C ARG A 17 13.01 19.54 8.58
N SER A 18 13.65 19.11 9.66
CA SER A 18 15.01 18.56 9.63
C SER A 18 15.10 17.30 8.76
N ARG A 19 14.14 16.38 8.93
CA ARG A 19 14.05 15.15 8.13
C ARG A 19 13.88 15.44 6.65
N LEU A 20 12.91 16.26 6.27
CA LEU A 20 12.62 16.57 4.85
C LEU A 20 13.75 17.36 4.19
N GLN A 21 14.49 18.18 4.92
CA GLN A 21 15.69 18.83 4.37
C GLN A 21 16.75 17.81 3.94
N THR A 22 16.87 16.71 4.68
CA THR A 22 17.82 15.64 4.38
C THR A 22 17.29 14.73 3.27
N GLU A 23 16.07 14.22 3.41
CA GLU A 23 15.49 13.21 2.49
C GLU A 23 15.05 13.82 1.14
N LEU A 24 14.59 15.07 1.12
CA LEU A 24 14.12 15.78 -0.08
C LEU A 24 15.01 16.99 -0.41
N SER A 25 16.33 16.81 -0.37
CA SER A 25 17.30 17.89 -0.61
C SER A 25 17.14 18.61 -1.97
N ARG A 26 16.62 17.92 -2.98
CA ARG A 26 16.38 18.47 -4.33
C ARG A 26 15.10 19.27 -4.46
N SER A 27 14.14 19.07 -3.56
CA SER A 27 12.86 19.79 -3.60
C SER A 27 13.04 21.22 -3.06
N ASN A 28 12.12 22.11 -3.39
CA ASN A 28 12.15 23.48 -2.86
C ASN A 28 11.55 23.54 -1.44
N ASP A 29 11.82 24.64 -0.72
CA ASP A 29 11.31 24.83 0.65
C ASP A 29 9.78 24.87 0.70
N THR A 30 9.13 25.45 -0.31
CA THR A 30 7.67 25.52 -0.41
C THR A 30 7.04 24.13 -0.44
N THR A 31 7.56 23.20 -1.24
CA THR A 31 7.10 21.81 -1.33
C THR A 31 7.29 21.09 0.00
N ARG A 32 8.46 21.26 0.65
CA ARG A 32 8.70 20.65 1.97
C ARG A 32 7.70 21.16 3.00
N GLU A 33 7.49 22.48 3.08
CA GLU A 33 6.54 23.07 4.02
C GLU A 33 5.08 22.68 3.72
N SER A 34 4.69 22.59 2.44
CA SER A 34 3.38 22.07 2.03
C SER A 34 3.15 20.64 2.51
N ILE A 35 4.16 19.77 2.41
CA ILE A 35 4.08 18.39 2.90
C ILE A 35 3.93 18.37 4.42
N ILE A 36 4.75 19.14 5.14
CA ILE A 36 4.69 19.25 6.61
C ILE A 36 3.29 19.69 7.05
N ARG A 37 2.78 20.79 6.49
CA ARG A 37 1.45 21.31 6.81
C ARG A 37 0.34 20.29 6.56
N TRP A 38 0.43 19.52 5.49
CA TRP A 38 -0.52 18.43 5.23
C TRP A 38 -0.42 17.30 6.26
N LEU A 39 0.79 16.85 6.62
CA LEU A 39 0.99 15.77 7.59
C LEU A 39 0.44 16.12 8.97
N LEU A 40 0.68 17.35 9.44
CA LEU A 40 0.22 17.82 10.75
C LEU A 40 -1.29 18.06 10.80
N GLY A 41 -1.91 18.44 9.68
CA GLY A 41 -3.34 18.73 9.60
C GLY A 41 -3.70 20.17 10.00
N ALA A 42 -5.00 20.49 9.99
CA ALA A 42 -5.49 21.85 10.22
C ALA A 42 -5.41 22.30 11.68
N GLU A 43 -5.65 21.38 12.61
CA GLU A 43 -5.71 21.66 14.05
C GLU A 43 -4.41 21.24 14.72
N LEU A 44 -3.53 22.21 14.99
CA LEU A 44 -2.24 21.97 15.64
C LEU A 44 -2.34 21.85 17.16
N ASP A 45 -3.29 22.56 17.77
CA ASP A 45 -3.47 22.60 19.23
C ASP A 45 -3.83 21.23 19.82
N ARG A 46 -4.35 20.30 19.00
CA ARG A 46 -4.70 18.94 19.44
C ARG A 46 -3.50 18.16 19.96
N PHE A 47 -2.29 18.42 19.47
CA PHE A 47 -1.08 17.69 19.89
C PHE A 47 -0.73 17.94 21.37
N ASP A 48 -1.07 19.12 21.89
CA ASP A 48 -0.85 19.46 23.29
C ASP A 48 -1.84 18.74 24.22
N SER A 49 -2.99 18.30 23.69
CA SER A 49 -4.02 17.56 24.44
C SER A 49 -3.83 16.04 24.47
N TYR A 50 -2.97 15.49 23.62
CA TYR A 50 -2.78 14.04 23.50
C TYR A 50 -1.99 13.43 24.66
N THR A 51 -2.32 12.19 25.01
CA THR A 51 -1.44 11.38 25.86
C THR A 51 -0.17 11.01 25.07
N PRO A 52 0.94 10.64 25.73
CA PRO A 52 2.15 10.21 25.04
C PRO A 52 1.91 9.05 24.06
N GLU A 53 1.07 8.07 24.42
CA GLU A 53 0.74 6.91 23.59
C GLU A 53 -0.03 7.35 22.33
N ARG A 54 -1.03 8.22 22.50
CA ARG A 54 -1.79 8.75 21.36
C ARG A 54 -0.92 9.59 20.44
N LEU A 55 0.03 10.34 21.00
CA LEU A 55 0.97 11.14 20.23
C LEU A 55 1.88 10.26 19.38
N GLU A 56 2.39 9.16 19.93
CA GLU A 56 3.21 8.19 19.20
C GLU A 56 2.45 7.60 18.02
N ILE A 57 1.20 7.20 18.22
CA ILE A 57 0.32 6.68 17.16
C ILE A 57 0.12 7.72 16.05
N GLU A 58 -0.11 8.99 16.39
CA GLU A 58 -0.30 10.05 15.39
C GLU A 58 0.99 10.32 14.60
N VAL A 59 2.15 10.30 15.26
CA VAL A 59 3.46 10.42 14.58
C VAL A 59 3.69 9.24 13.64
N GLN A 60 3.39 8.01 14.07
CA GLN A 60 3.46 6.83 13.21
C GLN A 60 2.53 6.95 11.99
N ALA A 61 1.31 7.45 12.18
CA ALA A 61 0.38 7.69 11.10
C ALA A 61 0.85 8.79 10.12
N MET A 62 1.58 9.81 10.58
CA MET A 62 2.25 10.79 9.71
C MET A 62 3.35 10.12 8.90
N ASP A 63 4.17 9.29 9.54
CA ASP A 63 5.24 8.52 8.90
C ASP A 63 4.70 7.61 7.79
N TYR A 64 3.59 6.92 8.07
CA TYR A 64 2.92 6.08 7.09
C TYR A 64 2.42 6.88 5.87
N ARG A 65 1.72 7.99 6.11
CA ARG A 65 1.25 8.90 5.05
C ARG A 65 2.41 9.43 4.20
N TYR A 66 3.49 9.84 4.84
CA TYR A 66 4.69 10.32 4.16
C TYR A 66 5.33 9.23 3.29
N ARG A 67 5.45 8.00 3.79
CA ARG A 67 6.01 6.87 3.02
C ARG A 67 5.18 6.57 1.77
N ILE A 68 3.86 6.54 1.88
CA ILE A 68 2.97 6.35 0.71
C ILE A 68 3.23 7.44 -0.33
N LEU A 69 3.26 8.71 0.12
CA LEU A 69 3.50 9.85 -0.77
C LEU A 69 4.81 9.67 -1.55
N ILE A 70 5.93 9.47 -0.86
CA ILE A 70 7.25 9.39 -1.49
C ILE A 70 7.39 8.16 -2.39
N GLN A 71 6.90 7.01 -1.95
CA GLN A 71 7.11 5.75 -2.68
C GLN A 71 6.26 5.65 -3.95
N ARG A 72 5.05 6.25 -3.96
CA ARG A 72 4.05 5.96 -5.01
C ARG A 72 3.64 7.17 -5.84
N TYR A 73 3.74 8.39 -5.29
CA TYR A 73 3.04 9.55 -5.86
C TYR A 73 3.90 10.79 -6.05
N PHE A 74 4.89 11.04 -5.19
CA PHE A 74 5.76 12.19 -5.27
C PHE A 74 6.59 12.18 -6.55
N GLU A 75 6.58 13.29 -7.29
CA GLU A 75 7.24 13.45 -8.60
C GLU A 75 6.83 12.43 -9.68
N ILE A 76 5.76 11.67 -9.46
CA ILE A 76 5.22 10.72 -10.44
C ILE A 76 4.21 11.44 -11.37
N PRO A 77 4.27 11.23 -12.71
CA PRO A 77 3.28 11.79 -13.63
C PRO A 77 1.85 11.35 -13.30
N PRO A 78 0.83 12.24 -13.43
CA PRO A 78 -0.53 11.96 -12.96
C PRO A 78 -1.15 10.64 -13.44
N GLN A 79 -0.95 10.27 -14.70
CA GLN A 79 -1.48 9.03 -15.27
C GLN A 79 -0.86 7.80 -14.59
N ARG A 80 0.44 7.85 -14.32
CA ARG A 80 1.16 6.76 -13.64
C ARG A 80 0.81 6.72 -12.15
N ALA A 81 0.69 7.88 -11.51
CA ALA A 81 0.26 8.01 -10.14
C ALA A 81 -1.15 7.40 -9.93
N TYR A 82 -2.11 7.73 -10.81
CA TYR A 82 -3.44 7.13 -10.77
C TYR A 82 -3.39 5.60 -11.00
N LYS A 83 -2.59 5.14 -11.97
CA LYS A 83 -2.39 3.69 -12.19
C LYS A 83 -1.84 3.00 -10.94
N ASN A 84 -0.91 3.63 -10.22
CA ASN A 84 -0.36 3.09 -8.96
C ASN A 84 -1.46 2.92 -7.91
N LEU A 85 -2.34 3.92 -7.74
CA LEU A 85 -3.49 3.84 -6.83
C LEU A 85 -4.42 2.66 -7.20
N ILE A 86 -4.82 2.58 -8.46
CA ILE A 86 -5.73 1.52 -8.95
C ILE A 86 -5.10 0.13 -8.78
N GLN A 87 -3.82 -0.03 -9.10
CA GLN A 87 -3.11 -1.29 -8.91
C GLN A 87 -3.02 -1.66 -7.42
N ARG A 88 -2.71 -0.69 -6.56
CA ARG A 88 -2.60 -0.91 -5.12
C ARG A 88 -3.92 -1.37 -4.53
N LEU A 89 -4.99 -0.62 -4.78
CA LEU A 89 -6.31 -0.92 -4.26
C LEU A 89 -6.91 -2.18 -4.89
N GLY A 90 -6.65 -2.42 -6.18
CA GLY A 90 -7.05 -3.64 -6.89
C GLY A 90 -6.40 -4.91 -6.34
N SER A 91 -5.11 -4.86 -5.97
CA SER A 91 -4.38 -6.01 -5.41
C SER A 91 -5.03 -6.59 -4.14
N MET A 92 -5.69 -5.75 -3.34
CA MET A 92 -6.42 -6.17 -2.13
C MET A 92 -7.54 -7.16 -2.43
N PHE A 93 -8.13 -7.10 -3.61
CA PHE A 93 -9.22 -7.97 -4.04
C PHE A 93 -8.73 -9.30 -4.63
N VAL A 94 -7.51 -9.33 -5.19
CA VAL A 94 -6.90 -10.54 -5.76
C VAL A 94 -6.45 -11.51 -4.66
N ILE A 95 -6.06 -10.98 -3.50
CA ILE A 95 -5.59 -11.77 -2.35
C ILE A 95 -6.75 -12.53 -1.69
N ARG A 96 -8.00 -12.09 -1.89
CA ARG A 96 -9.19 -12.75 -1.34
C ARG A 96 -9.85 -13.62 -2.41
N ASN A 97 -9.54 -14.92 -2.41
CA ASN A 97 -10.08 -15.94 -3.33
C ASN A 97 -11.61 -15.84 -3.56
N LYS A 98 -12.37 -15.41 -2.55
CA LYS A 98 -13.82 -15.25 -2.61
C LYS A 98 -14.27 -14.07 -3.50
N ILE A 99 -13.49 -12.99 -3.58
CA ILE A 99 -13.82 -11.81 -4.40
C ILE A 99 -13.50 -12.09 -5.88
N SER A 100 -12.37 -12.74 -6.17
CA SER A 100 -12.07 -13.29 -7.51
C SER A 100 -13.17 -14.21 -8.02
N THR A 101 -13.70 -15.07 -7.15
CA THR A 101 -14.84 -15.96 -7.46
C THR A 101 -16.12 -15.15 -7.71
N TRP A 102 -16.35 -14.09 -6.96
CA TRP A 102 -17.49 -13.19 -7.13
C TRP A 102 -17.46 -12.42 -8.46
N ILE A 103 -16.28 -11.95 -8.90
CA ILE A 103 -16.09 -11.30 -10.20
C ILE A 103 -16.37 -12.27 -11.36
N ALA A 104 -15.97 -13.53 -11.22
CA ALA A 104 -16.26 -14.57 -12.20
C ALA A 104 -17.76 -14.94 -12.26
N LEU A 105 -18.50 -14.73 -11.18
CA LEU A 105 -19.95 -14.98 -11.07
C LEU A 105 -20.82 -13.76 -11.44
N SER A 106 -20.24 -12.56 -11.46
CA SER A 106 -20.89 -11.34 -11.95
C SER A 106 -21.24 -11.52 -13.44
N ARG A 107 -22.55 -11.46 -13.75
CA ARG A 107 -23.10 -11.75 -15.07
C ARG A 107 -22.76 -10.67 -16.12
N ASP A 108 -22.31 -9.50 -15.66
CA ASP A 108 -21.87 -8.41 -16.53
C ASP A 108 -20.40 -8.65 -16.93
N ARG A 109 -20.20 -9.46 -17.97
CA ARG A 109 -18.88 -9.92 -18.45
C ARG A 109 -17.99 -8.81 -19.02
N GLN A 110 -18.35 -7.53 -18.83
CA GLN A 110 -17.61 -6.38 -19.35
C GLN A 110 -17.02 -5.46 -18.26
N THR A 111 -17.51 -5.50 -17.01
CA THR A 111 -16.97 -4.62 -15.96
C THR A 111 -15.85 -5.33 -15.21
N THR A 112 -14.61 -4.86 -15.40
CA THR A 112 -13.48 -5.34 -14.62
C THR A 112 -13.52 -4.78 -13.19
N VAL A 113 -12.85 -5.43 -12.23
CA VAL A 113 -12.67 -4.89 -10.87
C VAL A 113 -12.15 -3.46 -10.90
N VAL A 114 -11.27 -3.19 -11.86
CA VAL A 114 -10.67 -1.88 -12.06
C VAL A 114 -11.75 -0.85 -12.37
N ASP A 115 -12.72 -1.16 -13.23
CA ASP A 115 -13.78 -0.20 -13.59
C ASP A 115 -14.69 0.12 -12.39
N VAL A 116 -15.12 -0.90 -11.63
CA VAL A 116 -15.90 -0.67 -10.39
C VAL A 116 -15.08 0.10 -9.36
N LEU A 117 -13.79 -0.21 -9.24
CA LEU A 117 -12.89 0.49 -8.32
C LEU A 117 -12.75 1.97 -8.69
N GLN A 118 -12.63 2.30 -9.97
CA GLN A 118 -12.56 3.68 -10.45
C GLN A 118 -13.82 4.45 -10.06
N GLU A 119 -15.00 3.86 -10.27
CA GLU A 119 -16.29 4.44 -9.90
C GLU A 119 -16.41 4.64 -8.38
N VAL A 120 -16.00 3.66 -7.58
CA VAL A 120 -16.00 3.77 -6.11
C VAL A 120 -15.07 4.88 -5.64
N ILE A 121 -13.88 5.01 -6.22
CA ILE A 121 -12.94 6.09 -5.88
C ILE A 121 -13.51 7.44 -6.29
N GLN A 122 -14.15 7.53 -7.46
CA GLN A 122 -14.78 8.76 -7.91
C GLN A 122 -15.94 9.17 -6.99
N ASP A 123 -16.80 8.23 -6.60
CA ASP A 123 -17.87 8.45 -5.63
C ASP A 123 -17.32 8.89 -4.26
N LEU A 124 -16.25 8.24 -3.79
CA LEU A 124 -15.55 8.65 -2.57
C LEU A 124 -15.03 10.08 -2.66
N LEU A 125 -14.35 10.41 -3.75
CA LEU A 125 -13.79 11.75 -3.93
C LEU A 125 -14.86 12.83 -4.07
N GLN A 126 -16.06 12.52 -4.58
CA GLN A 126 -17.12 13.50 -4.82
C GLN A 126 -18.12 13.63 -3.68
N ASN A 127 -18.48 12.50 -3.04
CA ASN A 127 -19.62 12.42 -2.14
C ASN A 127 -19.25 12.06 -0.69
N ASP A 128 -18.05 11.56 -0.43
CA ASP A 128 -17.61 11.28 0.95
C ASP A 128 -17.18 12.57 1.65
N LYS A 129 -17.87 12.90 2.75
CA LYS A 129 -17.65 14.12 3.53
C LYS A 129 -16.21 14.24 4.02
N TYR A 130 -15.63 13.15 4.52
CA TYR A 130 -14.25 13.16 5.03
C TYR A 130 -13.27 13.44 3.89
N MET A 131 -13.45 12.79 2.73
CA MET A 131 -12.59 13.05 1.58
C MET A 131 -12.72 14.48 1.04
N GLN A 132 -13.93 15.05 1.02
CA GLN A 132 -14.16 16.44 0.65
C GLN A 132 -13.43 17.42 1.58
N GLU A 133 -13.48 17.16 2.89
CA GLU A 133 -12.72 17.94 3.89
C GLU A 133 -11.20 17.80 3.68
N GLN A 134 -10.71 16.59 3.41
CA GLN A 134 -9.29 16.37 3.09
C GLN A 134 -8.88 17.12 1.83
N VAL A 135 -9.64 17.03 0.73
CA VAL A 135 -9.34 17.74 -0.53
C VAL A 135 -9.32 19.25 -0.31
N SER A 136 -10.27 19.79 0.46
CA SER A 136 -10.31 21.21 0.82
C SER A 136 -9.06 21.63 1.62
N TRP A 137 -8.66 20.83 2.61
CA TRP A 137 -7.46 21.10 3.40
C TRP A 137 -6.18 21.02 2.56
N ILE A 138 -6.05 20.00 1.71
CA ILE A 138 -4.88 19.83 0.83
C ILE A 138 -4.76 21.02 -0.15
N ALA A 139 -5.88 21.54 -0.65
CA ALA A 139 -5.88 22.73 -1.50
C ALA A 139 -5.31 23.98 -0.80
N GLN A 140 -5.44 24.07 0.53
CA GLN A 140 -4.84 25.14 1.34
C GLN A 140 -3.36 24.89 1.67
N CYS A 141 -2.91 23.63 1.60
CA CYS A 141 -1.53 23.24 1.90
C CYS A 141 -0.58 23.44 0.71
N ALA A 142 -1.04 23.18 -0.52
CA ALA A 142 -0.19 23.14 -1.71
C ALA A 142 -0.82 23.88 -2.91
N GLU A 143 -0.13 24.94 -3.36
CA GLU A 143 -0.50 25.69 -4.57
C GLU A 143 -0.17 24.90 -5.84
N ASP A 144 0.97 24.20 -5.87
CA ASP A 144 1.37 23.35 -6.99
C ASP A 144 0.37 22.22 -7.21
N ALA A 145 -0.23 22.19 -8.41
CA ALA A 145 -1.19 21.19 -8.82
C ALA A 145 -0.62 19.77 -8.82
N ARG A 146 0.67 19.59 -9.12
CA ARG A 146 1.29 18.26 -9.15
C ARG A 146 1.39 17.70 -7.74
N LEU A 147 1.94 18.48 -6.80
CA LEU A 147 2.01 18.10 -5.40
C LEU A 147 0.62 17.87 -4.80
N ARG A 148 -0.33 18.77 -5.06
CA ARG A 148 -1.72 18.62 -4.60
C ARG A 148 -2.33 17.30 -5.05
N ASN A 149 -2.18 16.94 -6.33
CA ASN A 149 -2.69 15.67 -6.85
C ASN A 149 -2.01 14.47 -6.19
N ALA A 150 -0.69 14.50 -5.98
CA ALA A 150 0.03 13.43 -5.30
C ALA A 150 -0.45 13.24 -3.84
N ILE A 151 -0.71 14.34 -3.14
CA ILE A 151 -1.22 14.32 -1.77
C ILE A 151 -2.67 13.79 -1.73
N VAL A 152 -3.55 14.20 -2.65
CA VAL A 152 -4.93 13.67 -2.74
C VAL A 152 -4.93 12.17 -2.99
N LEU A 153 -4.09 11.68 -3.90
CA LEU A 153 -3.96 10.24 -4.15
C LEU A 153 -3.46 9.49 -2.92
N THR A 154 -2.50 10.07 -2.19
CA THR A 154 -1.99 9.52 -0.93
C THR A 154 -3.08 9.41 0.13
N ALA A 155 -3.84 10.49 0.34
CA ALA A 155 -4.95 10.51 1.30
C ALA A 155 -6.06 9.52 0.90
N THR A 156 -6.30 9.36 -0.40
CA THR A 156 -7.27 8.39 -0.93
C THR A 156 -6.82 6.96 -0.66
N GLU A 157 -5.54 6.64 -0.90
CA GLU A 157 -4.98 5.32 -0.58
C GLU A 157 -5.11 5.03 0.92
N GLU A 158 -4.65 5.94 1.78
CA GLU A 158 -4.71 5.79 3.24
C GLU A 158 -6.15 5.58 3.72
N TYR A 159 -7.09 6.41 3.26
CA TYR A 159 -8.49 6.32 3.66
C TYR A 159 -9.15 5.00 3.21
N CYS A 160 -8.89 4.58 1.96
CA CYS A 160 -9.40 3.30 1.44
C CYS A 160 -8.90 2.09 2.24
N LEU A 161 -7.69 2.20 2.80
CA LEU A 161 -7.06 1.15 3.56
C LEU A 161 -7.42 1.18 5.05
N ARG A 162 -8.13 2.20 5.55
CA ARG A 162 -8.49 2.23 6.97
C ARG A 162 -9.30 1.00 7.37
N PRO A 163 -8.95 0.34 8.50
CA PRO A 163 -9.66 -0.84 8.95
C PRO A 163 -11.04 -0.47 9.49
N ILE A 164 -12.04 -1.23 9.05
CA ILE A 164 -13.39 -1.28 9.61
C ILE A 164 -13.67 -2.75 9.90
N ARG A 165 -13.75 -3.10 11.19
CA ARG A 165 -13.92 -4.49 11.64
C ARG A 165 -12.92 -5.44 10.95
N ASN A 166 -11.63 -5.08 11.01
CA ASN A 166 -10.50 -5.84 10.43
C ASN A 166 -10.53 -6.01 8.90
N GLN A 167 -11.27 -5.17 8.17
CA GLN A 167 -11.23 -5.11 6.70
C GLN A 167 -11.05 -3.68 6.21
N PRO A 168 -10.37 -3.44 5.07
CA PRO A 168 -10.29 -2.11 4.49
C PRO A 168 -11.67 -1.51 4.21
N LEU A 169 -11.85 -0.22 4.51
CA LEU A 169 -13.04 0.56 4.16
C LEU A 169 -13.45 0.34 2.69
N LEU A 170 -12.46 0.24 1.81
CA LEU A 170 -12.68 0.02 0.38
C LEU A 170 -13.52 -1.21 0.08
N VAL A 171 -13.38 -2.30 0.83
CA VAL A 171 -14.16 -3.54 0.62
C VAL A 171 -15.64 -3.27 0.86
N TYR A 172 -15.97 -2.56 1.93
CA TYR A 172 -17.35 -2.18 2.23
C TYR A 172 -17.93 -1.24 1.17
N ARG A 173 -17.16 -0.25 0.74
CA ARG A 173 -17.58 0.72 -0.29
C ARG A 173 -17.85 0.03 -1.62
N PHE A 174 -16.97 -0.89 -2.01
CA PHE A 174 -17.09 -1.71 -3.22
C PHE A 174 -18.37 -2.56 -3.20
N VAL A 175 -18.61 -3.31 -2.11
CA VAL A 175 -19.83 -4.13 -1.95
C VAL A 175 -21.09 -3.27 -1.96
N ASN A 176 -21.07 -2.12 -1.28
CA ASN A 176 -22.21 -1.21 -1.22
C ASN A 176 -22.53 -0.58 -2.59
N TYR A 177 -21.51 -0.18 -3.34
CA TYR A 177 -21.67 0.32 -4.70
C TYR A 177 -22.36 -0.74 -5.57
N GLN A 178 -21.88 -1.98 -5.53
CA GLN A 178 -22.46 -3.08 -6.32
C GLN A 178 -23.91 -3.39 -5.94
N LYS A 179 -24.25 -3.39 -4.64
CA LYS A 179 -25.64 -3.56 -4.19
C LYS A 179 -26.57 -2.49 -4.75
N ARG A 180 -26.11 -1.24 -4.88
CA ARG A 180 -26.90 -0.14 -5.46
C ARG A 180 -27.08 -0.33 -6.97
N THR A 181 -26.01 -0.66 -7.67
CA THR A 181 -26.04 -0.87 -9.13
C THR A 181 -26.90 -2.07 -9.52
N GLN A 182 -26.87 -3.17 -8.76
CA GLN A 182 -27.71 -4.35 -9.01
C GLN A 182 -29.20 -4.12 -8.76
N ARG A 183 -29.58 -3.24 -7.82
CA ARG A 183 -30.99 -2.91 -7.57
C ARG A 183 -31.63 -2.07 -8.70
N GLY A 184 -30.81 -1.42 -9.54
CA GLY A 184 -31.26 -0.63 -10.69
C GLY A 184 -31.50 -1.43 -11.97
N GLY A 185 -31.02 -2.68 -12.06
CA GLY A 185 -31.19 -3.57 -13.21
C GLY A 185 -32.07 -4.77 -12.88
N MET A 186 -33.22 -4.91 -13.53
CA MET A 186 -34.07 -6.11 -13.43
C MET A 186 -33.29 -7.35 -13.90
N THR A 187 -32.73 -8.14 -12.98
CA THR A 187 -32.76 -9.62 -12.99
C THR A 187 -32.08 -10.19 -11.74
N GLN A 188 -32.76 -11.16 -11.10
CA GLN A 188 -32.36 -11.76 -9.83
C GLN A 188 -31.17 -12.70 -9.97
N VAL A 189 -30.06 -12.38 -9.30
CA VAL A 189 -29.12 -13.37 -8.77
C VAL A 189 -29.41 -13.48 -7.26
N PRO A 190 -29.50 -14.68 -6.66
CA PRO A 190 -29.92 -14.82 -5.27
C PRO A 190 -28.98 -14.06 -4.32
N ALA A 191 -29.46 -12.93 -3.80
CA ALA A 191 -28.73 -12.09 -2.85
C ALA A 191 -28.37 -12.82 -1.53
N ALA A 192 -29.03 -13.95 -1.25
CA ALA A 192 -28.87 -14.72 -0.01
C ALA A 192 -27.50 -15.41 0.10
N ASP A 193 -26.98 -16.00 -0.99
CA ASP A 193 -25.67 -16.69 -0.96
C ASP A 193 -24.49 -15.70 -0.94
N PHE A 194 -24.70 -14.50 -1.50
CA PHE A 194 -23.77 -13.37 -1.47
C PHE A 194 -23.64 -12.76 -0.06
N ILE A 195 -24.77 -12.60 0.63
CA ILE A 195 -24.80 -12.17 2.02
C ILE A 195 -24.14 -13.25 2.89
N ARG A 196 -24.31 -14.55 2.66
CA ARG A 196 -23.54 -15.54 3.42
C ARG A 196 -22.03 -15.44 3.18
N LEU A 197 -21.54 -15.40 1.94
CA LEU A 197 -20.09 -15.44 1.70
C LEU A 197 -19.30 -14.22 2.23
N VAL A 198 -19.93 -13.04 2.21
CA VAL A 198 -19.33 -11.76 2.64
C VAL A 198 -19.77 -11.38 4.05
N SER A 199 -20.98 -11.72 4.49
CA SER A 199 -21.47 -11.50 5.86
C SER A 199 -21.07 -12.61 6.84
N GLU A 200 -20.59 -13.78 6.38
CA GLU A 200 -19.83 -14.70 7.25
C GLU A 200 -18.44 -14.11 7.61
N GLU A 201 -17.94 -13.13 6.85
CA GLU A 201 -16.73 -12.33 7.19
C GLU A 201 -17.06 -10.98 7.84
N ILE A 202 -18.24 -10.41 7.57
CA ILE A 202 -18.80 -9.22 8.22
C ILE A 202 -19.91 -9.70 9.14
N ALA A 203 -19.54 -10.15 10.35
CA ALA A 203 -20.47 -10.73 11.32
C ALA A 203 -21.79 -9.93 11.41
N PRO A 204 -22.96 -10.58 11.32
CA PRO A 204 -24.26 -9.95 11.47
C PRO A 204 -24.75 -9.93 12.92
N ASP A 205 -23.88 -10.18 13.91
CA ASP A 205 -24.22 -10.04 15.32
C ASP A 205 -23.83 -8.66 15.86
N ASP A 206 -24.81 -8.11 16.57
CA ASP A 206 -24.82 -6.90 17.40
C ASP A 206 -24.94 -5.54 16.70
N SER A 207 -26.21 -5.16 16.59
CA SER A 207 -26.76 -3.86 17.00
C SER A 207 -25.88 -3.03 17.93
N GLU A 208 -25.82 -1.72 17.65
CA GLU A 208 -25.43 -0.66 18.60
C GLU A 208 -24.01 -0.72 19.17
N GLY A 209 -23.01 -0.74 18.28
CA GLY A 209 -21.64 -0.38 18.63
C GLY A 209 -21.09 0.62 17.63
N SER A 210 -21.11 1.91 17.96
CA SER A 210 -20.34 2.94 17.27
C SER A 210 -18.85 2.69 17.51
N VAL A 211 -18.27 1.69 16.86
CA VAL A 211 -16.82 1.49 16.85
C VAL A 211 -16.23 2.68 16.12
N SER A 212 -15.53 3.53 16.86
CA SER A 212 -14.96 4.78 16.37
C SER A 212 -14.06 4.50 15.16
N LEU A 213 -14.40 5.08 14.01
CA LEU A 213 -13.62 5.07 12.76
C LEU A 213 -12.22 5.72 12.91
N LEU A 214 -11.86 6.12 14.13
CA LEU A 214 -10.69 6.90 14.53
C LEU A 214 -9.90 6.23 15.68
N ASP A 215 -10.14 4.94 15.92
CA ASP A 215 -9.31 4.19 16.86
C ASP A 215 -7.89 4.09 16.29
N GLY A 216 -6.98 4.89 16.85
CA GLY A 216 -5.65 5.08 16.31
C GLY A 216 -4.79 3.83 16.47
N GLU A 217 -5.08 3.02 17.49
CA GLU A 217 -4.37 1.75 17.75
C GLU A 217 -4.72 0.72 16.67
N ALA A 218 -6.01 0.57 16.34
CA ALA A 218 -6.46 -0.31 15.26
C ALA A 218 -5.88 0.12 13.91
N VAL A 219 -5.79 1.43 13.67
CA VAL A 219 -5.15 1.98 12.47
C VAL A 219 -3.66 1.65 12.45
N ALA A 220 -2.94 1.82 13.56
CA ALA A 220 -1.49 1.55 13.65
C ALA A 220 -1.17 0.06 13.42
N GLN A 221 -1.88 -0.85 14.09
CA GLN A 221 -1.69 -2.30 13.89
C GLN A 221 -1.97 -2.71 12.44
N PHE A 222 -3.05 -2.21 11.87
CA PHE A 222 -3.39 -2.49 10.47
C PHE A 222 -2.34 -1.93 9.50
N GLN A 223 -1.78 -0.75 9.79
CA GLN A 223 -0.68 -0.16 9.00
C GLN A 223 0.60 -1.00 9.06
N GLU A 224 0.93 -1.59 10.21
CA GLU A 224 2.07 -2.51 10.34
C GLU A 224 1.88 -3.79 9.53
N GLU A 225 0.72 -4.43 9.66
CA GLU A 225 0.37 -5.62 8.85
C GLU A 225 0.43 -5.31 7.35
N GLN A 226 -0.12 -4.16 6.95
CA GLN A 226 -0.04 -3.64 5.59
C GLN A 226 1.40 -3.44 5.12
N ALA A 227 2.27 -2.85 5.95
CA ALA A 227 3.66 -2.59 5.60
C ALA A 227 4.46 -3.88 5.42
N GLN A 228 4.24 -4.88 6.29
CA GLN A 228 4.84 -6.21 6.15
C GLN A 228 4.36 -6.89 4.87
N GLN A 229 3.06 -6.82 4.58
CA GLN A 229 2.48 -7.37 3.36
C GLN A 229 3.03 -6.69 2.10
N GLN A 230 3.19 -5.37 2.12
CA GLN A 230 3.79 -4.61 1.03
C GLN A 230 5.27 -4.97 0.81
N GLN A 231 6.04 -5.16 1.89
CA GLN A 231 7.43 -5.62 1.77
C GLN A 231 7.48 -7.01 1.13
N GLN A 232 6.55 -7.90 1.48
CA GLN A 232 6.45 -9.23 0.88
C GLN A 232 6.02 -9.18 -0.60
N GLU A 233 5.12 -8.28 -0.98
CA GLU A 233 4.71 -8.04 -2.37
C GLU A 233 5.87 -7.50 -3.22
N LEU A 234 6.58 -6.49 -2.71
CA LEU A 234 7.75 -5.92 -3.38
C LEU A 234 8.83 -7.00 -3.58
N ARG A 235 9.07 -7.80 -2.54
CA ARG A 235 9.99 -8.95 -2.62
C ARG A 235 9.54 -9.93 -3.70
N SER A 236 8.27 -10.31 -3.73
CA SER A 236 7.72 -11.25 -4.72
C SER A 236 7.81 -10.71 -6.16
N ALA A 237 7.55 -9.42 -6.36
CA ALA A 237 7.63 -8.78 -7.67
C ALA A 237 9.08 -8.72 -8.20
N ILE A 238 10.03 -8.40 -7.33
CA ILE A 238 11.46 -8.37 -7.69
C ILE A 238 11.97 -9.79 -7.96
N VAL A 239 11.56 -10.79 -7.17
CA VAL A 239 11.88 -12.20 -7.43
C VAL A 239 11.40 -12.60 -8.81
N LYS A 240 10.15 -12.30 -9.16
CA LYS A 240 9.60 -12.62 -10.49
C LYS A 240 10.36 -11.93 -11.62
N GLN A 241 10.68 -10.64 -11.47
CA GLN A 241 11.49 -9.92 -12.47
C GLN A 241 12.89 -10.53 -12.63
N PHE A 242 13.48 -11.02 -11.54
CA PHE A 242 14.78 -11.68 -11.59
C PHE A 242 14.68 -13.09 -12.21
N GLU A 243 13.61 -13.83 -11.93
CA GLU A 243 13.31 -15.11 -12.60
C GLU A 243 13.19 -14.93 -14.11
N ASP A 244 12.38 -13.95 -14.56
CA ASP A 244 12.21 -13.64 -15.99
C ASP A 244 13.57 -13.31 -16.65
N TYR A 245 14.40 -12.50 -15.96
CA TYR A 245 15.75 -12.19 -16.40
C TYR A 245 16.66 -13.42 -16.48
N LEU A 246 16.61 -14.31 -15.47
CA LEU A 246 17.41 -15.52 -15.44
C LEU A 246 17.00 -16.48 -16.56
N ILE A 247 15.70 -16.62 -16.83
CA ILE A 247 15.20 -17.42 -17.96
C ILE A 247 15.77 -16.89 -19.29
N GLU A 248 15.74 -15.56 -19.49
CA GLU A 248 16.20 -14.94 -20.74
C GLU A 248 17.72 -15.00 -20.92
N LYS A 249 18.50 -14.81 -19.85
CA LYS A 249 19.98 -14.61 -19.93
C LYS A 249 20.82 -15.79 -19.47
N VAL A 250 20.28 -16.66 -18.63
CA VAL A 250 21.03 -17.76 -17.99
C VAL A 250 20.47 -19.12 -18.38
N GLY A 251 19.15 -19.27 -18.39
CA GLY A 251 18.41 -20.49 -18.69
C GLY A 251 17.34 -20.80 -17.63
N SER A 252 16.38 -21.66 -17.99
CA SER A 252 15.28 -22.09 -17.11
C SER A 252 15.74 -22.66 -15.77
N ASP A 253 16.84 -23.40 -15.79
CA ASP A 253 17.36 -24.11 -14.62
C ASP A 253 17.83 -23.12 -13.54
N ALA A 254 18.29 -21.93 -13.94
CA ALA A 254 18.70 -20.87 -13.03
C ALA A 254 17.51 -20.25 -12.28
N ALA A 255 16.36 -20.11 -12.93
CA ALA A 255 15.14 -19.65 -12.29
C ALA A 255 14.56 -20.71 -11.35
N GLN A 256 14.58 -21.99 -11.74
CA GLN A 256 14.18 -23.08 -10.86
C GLN A 256 15.10 -23.21 -9.63
N TRP A 257 16.41 -23.05 -9.82
CA TRP A 257 17.37 -23.01 -8.71
C TRP A 257 17.06 -21.86 -7.75
N LEU A 258 16.77 -20.66 -8.26
CA LEU A 258 16.41 -19.50 -7.44
C LEU A 258 15.16 -19.75 -6.59
N GLN A 259 14.12 -20.35 -7.17
CA GLN A 259 12.89 -20.68 -6.45
C GLN A 259 13.15 -21.66 -5.30
N LEU A 260 13.93 -22.71 -5.54
CA LEU A 260 14.26 -23.69 -4.51
C LEU A 260 15.16 -23.10 -3.42
N TYR A 261 16.09 -22.22 -3.80
CA TYR A 261 16.94 -21.50 -2.87
C TYR A 261 16.15 -20.57 -1.95
N LEU A 262 15.19 -19.80 -2.49
CA LEU A 262 14.32 -18.90 -1.72
C LEU A 262 13.36 -19.66 -0.78
N GLN A 263 13.07 -20.93 -1.06
CA GLN A 263 12.36 -21.83 -0.15
C GLN A 263 13.25 -22.40 0.97
N GLY A 264 14.52 -21.98 1.06
CA GLY A 264 15.48 -22.41 2.07
C GLY A 264 16.08 -23.80 1.83
N LYS A 265 16.03 -24.32 0.59
CA LYS A 265 16.62 -25.62 0.26
C LYS A 265 18.15 -25.52 0.20
N THR A 266 18.84 -26.51 0.78
CA THR A 266 20.30 -26.68 0.68
C THR A 266 20.72 -27.06 -0.74
N GLN A 267 21.96 -26.80 -1.14
CA GLN A 267 22.45 -27.10 -2.50
C GLN A 267 22.36 -28.60 -2.84
N GLU A 268 22.54 -29.46 -1.85
CA GLU A 268 22.42 -30.91 -1.95
C GLU A 268 20.97 -31.33 -2.27
N ALA A 269 20.00 -30.70 -1.61
CA ALA A 269 18.57 -30.91 -1.86
C ALA A 269 18.14 -30.36 -3.22
N ILE A 270 18.68 -29.21 -3.62
CA ILE A 270 18.43 -28.63 -4.95
C ILE A 270 18.99 -29.54 -6.05
N ALA A 271 20.19 -30.11 -5.86
CA ALA A 271 20.80 -31.06 -6.79
C ALA A 271 19.94 -32.32 -6.99
N GLN A 272 19.34 -32.84 -5.92
CA GLN A 272 18.41 -33.96 -6.01
C GLN A 272 17.09 -33.57 -6.71
N MET A 273 16.57 -32.37 -6.44
CA MET A 273 15.28 -31.92 -7.01
C MET A 273 15.38 -31.53 -8.49
N LEU A 274 16.52 -31.02 -8.93
CA LEU A 274 16.78 -30.67 -10.34
C LEU A 274 17.38 -31.83 -11.15
N ASP A 275 17.60 -32.98 -10.53
CA ASP A 275 18.31 -34.14 -11.11
C ASP A 275 19.67 -33.73 -11.74
N MET A 276 20.43 -32.92 -10.99
CA MET A 276 21.70 -32.34 -11.43
C MET A 276 22.86 -32.79 -10.55
N PRO A 277 24.05 -33.03 -11.14
CA PRO A 277 25.27 -33.23 -10.35
C PRO A 277 25.54 -32.02 -9.46
N ILE A 278 25.89 -32.26 -8.20
CA ILE A 278 26.06 -31.19 -7.21
C ILE A 278 27.08 -30.11 -7.64
N LYS A 279 28.15 -30.51 -8.36
CA LYS A 279 29.13 -29.57 -8.92
C LYS A 279 28.51 -28.60 -9.93
N GLN A 280 27.49 -29.01 -10.68
CA GLN A 280 26.77 -28.15 -11.62
C GLN A 280 25.86 -27.17 -10.88
N VAL A 281 25.22 -27.60 -9.79
CA VAL A 281 24.42 -26.73 -8.92
C VAL A 281 25.26 -25.64 -8.26
N TYR A 282 26.47 -25.95 -7.79
CA TYR A 282 27.39 -24.93 -7.28
C TYR A 282 27.83 -23.91 -8.35
N ARG A 283 28.07 -24.36 -9.60
CA ARG A 283 28.34 -23.44 -10.73
C ARG A 283 27.13 -22.59 -11.08
N LEU A 284 25.93 -23.16 -11.00
CA LEU A 284 24.67 -22.46 -11.23
C LEU A 284 24.45 -21.38 -10.17
N ARG A 285 24.71 -21.69 -8.90
CA ARG A 285 24.72 -20.72 -7.78
C ARG A 285 25.66 -19.55 -8.06
N GLU A 286 26.91 -19.83 -8.41
CA GLU A 286 27.89 -18.77 -8.72
C GLU A 286 27.43 -17.88 -9.88
N LYS A 287 26.88 -18.49 -10.93
CA LYS A 287 26.35 -17.78 -12.10
C LYS A 287 25.15 -16.90 -11.71
N VAL A 288 24.19 -17.44 -10.95
CA VAL A 288 23.03 -16.67 -10.46
C VAL A 288 23.50 -15.52 -9.56
N ASN A 289 24.44 -15.76 -8.64
CA ASN A 289 25.00 -14.71 -7.77
C ASN A 289 25.69 -13.60 -8.56
N TYR A 290 26.46 -13.96 -9.60
CA TYR A 290 27.08 -12.99 -10.49
C TYR A 290 26.02 -12.09 -11.16
N HIS A 291 24.97 -12.71 -11.71
CA HIS A 291 23.89 -11.97 -12.38
C HIS A 291 23.08 -11.10 -11.41
N ALA A 292 22.84 -11.58 -10.20
CA ALA A 292 22.13 -10.82 -9.18
C ALA A 292 22.92 -9.58 -8.74
N VAL A 293 24.18 -9.73 -8.36
CA VAL A 293 24.99 -8.64 -7.77
C VAL A 293 25.54 -7.69 -8.84
N ARG A 294 26.03 -8.20 -9.98
CA ARG A 294 26.71 -7.35 -10.98
C ARG A 294 25.79 -6.81 -12.07
N VAL A 295 24.63 -7.43 -12.32
CA VAL A 295 23.79 -7.05 -13.46
C VAL A 295 22.41 -6.58 -13.04
N PHE A 296 21.79 -7.26 -12.07
CA PHE A 296 20.42 -6.96 -11.63
C PHE A 296 20.40 -5.87 -10.54
N ALA A 297 21.21 -5.99 -9.47
CA ALA A 297 21.28 -5.01 -8.38
C ALA A 297 21.76 -3.61 -8.81
N GLN A 298 22.63 -3.53 -9.84
CA GLN A 298 23.05 -2.24 -10.41
C GLN A 298 21.92 -1.50 -11.14
N LYS A 299 20.86 -2.20 -11.58
CA LYS A 299 19.74 -1.63 -12.35
C LYS A 299 18.44 -1.53 -11.55
N SER A 300 18.28 -2.36 -10.52
CA SER A 300 17.06 -2.48 -9.70
C SER A 300 17.46 -2.56 -8.22
N GLN A 301 17.05 -1.56 -7.42
CA GLN A 301 17.21 -1.41 -5.96
C GLN A 301 18.22 -2.38 -5.27
N PRO A 302 19.49 -1.97 -5.07
CA PRO A 302 20.60 -2.85 -4.67
C PRO A 302 20.51 -3.43 -3.24
N GLU A 303 19.79 -2.77 -2.34
CA GLU A 303 19.70 -3.17 -0.92
C GLU A 303 18.95 -4.49 -0.72
N LEU A 304 17.87 -4.73 -1.48
CA LEU A 304 17.02 -5.93 -1.37
C LEU A 304 17.72 -7.19 -1.92
N VAL A 305 18.49 -7.06 -3.00
CA VAL A 305 19.23 -8.18 -3.60
C VAL A 305 20.36 -8.65 -2.68
N THR A 306 20.97 -7.71 -1.94
CA THR A 306 22.07 -7.98 -1.01
C THR A 306 21.58 -8.72 0.23
N GLU A 307 20.38 -8.40 0.74
CA GLU A 307 19.74 -9.09 1.87
C GLU A 307 19.43 -10.57 1.57
N TRP A 308 19.05 -10.89 0.32
CA TRP A 308 18.70 -12.26 -0.09
C TRP A 308 19.88 -13.20 -0.31
N LEU A 309 21.01 -12.64 -0.76
CA LEU A 309 22.21 -13.41 -1.10
C LEU A 309 23.28 -13.38 0.00
N GLY A 310 23.04 -12.60 1.06
CA GLY A 310 23.96 -12.36 2.17
C GLY A 310 23.88 -13.36 3.33
N ARG A 311 23.30 -14.55 3.14
CA ARG A 311 23.39 -15.68 4.09
C ARG A 311 23.74 -16.97 3.36
#